data_AF-A0AAD6JYS4-F1
#
_entry.id   AF-A0AAD6JYS4-F1
#
_cell.length_a   1.000
_cell.length_b   1.000
_cell.length_c   1.000
_cell.angle_alpha   90.00
_cell.angle_beta   90.00
_cell.angle_gamma   90.00
#
_symmetry.space_group_name_H-M   'P 1'
#
loop_
_entity.id
_entity.type
_entity.pdbx_description
1 polymer ?
#
loop_
_entity_poly.entity_id
_entity_poly.type
_entity_poly.pdbx_seq_one_letter_code
_entity_poly.pdbx_strand_id
1 'polypeptide(L)'
;MVTKSEETQLNRLESQVDNGGGGAWEYLCLVRKLKVRRSDKVLKYGLSILNDSKKRSSLGSEEWTLYEEVAIAAMDCQSLDVAKVSIVASQLNVFWI
;
A
#
# COMPACT_ATOMS: atom_id res chain seq x y z
N MET A 1 18.83 5.65 7.96
CA MET A 1 18.80 4.81 9.17
C MET A 1 17.44 5.01 9.80
N VAL A 2 16.69 3.95 10.08
CA VAL A 2 15.39 4.05 10.75
C VAL A 2 15.64 4.32 12.24
N THR A 3 14.96 5.31 12.81
CA THR A 3 15.06 5.61 14.24
C THR A 3 14.19 4.67 15.07
N LYS A 4 14.54 4.47 16.35
CA LYS A 4 13.72 3.66 17.28
C LYS A 4 12.28 4.14 17.38
N SER A 5 12.07 5.46 17.32
CA SER A 5 10.73 6.06 17.33
C SER A 5 9.94 5.74 16.06
N GLU A 6 10.58 5.78 14.89
CA GLU A 6 9.94 5.45 13.60
C GLU A 6 9.58 3.96 13.53
N GLU A 7 10.46 3.08 14.00
CA GLU A 7 10.19 1.64 14.07
C GLU A 7 9.04 1.33 15.05
N THR A 8 9.01 2.01 16.21
CA THR A 8 7.90 1.87 17.17
C THR A 8 6.58 2.33 16.58
N GLN A 9 6.57 3.47 15.89
CA GLN A 9 5.38 3.98 15.19
C GLN A 9 4.92 3.00 14.11
N LEU A 10 5.85 2.45 13.33
CA LEU A 10 5.55 1.50 12.27
C LEU A 10 4.92 0.22 12.83
N ASN A 11 5.50 -0.35 13.90
CA ASN A 11 4.98 -1.56 14.53
C ASN A 11 3.60 -1.34 15.20
N ARG A 12 3.38 -0.14 15.77
CA ARG A 12 2.07 0.26 16.30
C ARG A 12 1.01 0.33 15.20
N LEU A 13 1.33 0.99 14.08
CA LEU A 13 0.43 1.09 12.93
C LEU A 13 0.13 -0.30 12.36
N GLU A 14 1.14 -1.16 12.22
CA GLU A 14 0.96 -2.53 11.76
C GLU A 14 -0.04 -3.30 12.63
N SER A 15 0.18 -3.26 13.95
CA SER A 15 -0.70 -3.92 14.91
C SER A 15 -2.12 -3.36 14.85
N GLN A 16 -2.27 -2.04 14.70
CA GLN A 16 -3.58 -1.41 14.60
C GLN A 16 -4.34 -1.86 13.36
N VAL A 17 -3.67 -1.93 12.21
CA VAL A 17 -4.27 -2.36 10.94
C VAL A 17 -4.61 -3.84 10.97
N ASP A 18 -3.72 -4.69 11.51
CA ASP A 18 -3.97 -6.13 11.66
C ASP A 18 -5.17 -6.44 12.56
N ASN A 19 -5.44 -5.60 13.56
CA ASN A 19 -6.61 -5.72 14.45
C ASN A 19 -7.88 -5.06 13.89
N GLY A 20 -7.90 -4.68 12.61
CA GLY A 20 -9.08 -4.11 11.94
C GLY A 20 -9.35 -2.63 12.28
N GLY A 21 -8.38 -1.94 12.88
CA GLY A 21 -8.43 -0.49 13.03
C GLY A 21 -8.21 0.24 11.71
N GLY A 22 -8.18 1.57 11.77
CA GLY A 22 -7.75 2.42 10.65
C GLY A 22 -6.23 2.51 10.55
N GLY A 23 -5.72 3.36 9.65
CA GLY A 23 -4.29 3.66 9.57
C GLY A 23 -3.52 2.93 8.46
N ALA A 24 -4.21 2.20 7.59
CA ALA A 24 -3.56 1.39 6.55
C ALA A 24 -2.75 2.26 5.56
N TRP A 25 -3.29 3.41 5.15
CA TRP A 25 -2.58 4.31 4.24
C TRP A 25 -1.38 5.00 4.93
N GLU A 26 -1.54 5.37 6.20
CA GLU A 26 -0.48 5.96 7.03
C GLU A 26 0.67 4.97 7.24
N TYR A 27 0.35 3.69 7.43
CA TYR A 27 1.35 2.62 7.47
C TYR A 27 2.13 2.52 6.16
N LEU A 28 1.44 2.46 5.01
CA LEU A 28 2.08 2.36 3.70
C LEU A 28 2.99 3.58 3.41
N CYS A 29 2.49 4.79 3.69
CA CYS A 29 3.29 6.01 3.58
C CYS A 29 4.57 5.95 4.43
N LEU A 30 4.47 5.43 5.65
CA LEU A 30 5.63 5.30 6.54
C LEU A 30 6.61 4.22 6.05
N VAL A 31 6.12 3.06 5.58
CA VAL A 31 6.95 2.02 4.95
C VAL A 31 7.76 2.60 3.79
N ARG A 32 7.09 3.34 2.90
CA ARG A 32 7.71 4.00 1.74
C ARG A 32 8.75 5.04 2.17
N LYS A 33 8.42 5.89 3.13
CA LYS A 33 9.32 6.92 3.67
C LYS A 33 10.58 6.30 4.28
N LEU A 34 10.44 5.21 5.03
CA LEU A 34 11.53 4.52 5.71
C LEU A 34 12.31 3.56 4.80
N LYS A 35 11.81 3.29 3.58
CA LYS A 35 12.37 2.34 2.62
C LYS A 35 12.59 0.94 3.22
N VAL A 36 11.66 0.51 4.09
CA VAL A 36 11.70 -0.82 4.71
C VAL A 36 10.97 -1.84 3.84
N ARG A 37 11.47 -3.07 3.79
CA ARG A 37 10.89 -4.14 2.97
C ARG A 37 9.91 -4.96 3.83
N ARG A 38 8.61 -4.71 3.66
CA ARG A 38 7.49 -5.45 4.30
C ARG A 38 6.44 -5.83 3.26
N SER A 39 6.90 -6.41 2.14
CA SER A 39 6.10 -6.57 0.92
C SER A 39 4.81 -7.38 1.15
N ASP A 40 4.82 -8.36 2.05
CA ASP A 40 3.63 -9.13 2.45
C ASP A 40 2.56 -8.24 3.11
N LYS A 41 2.96 -7.37 4.03
CA LYS A 41 2.07 -6.43 4.72
C LYS A 41 1.59 -5.33 3.79
N VAL A 42 2.50 -4.78 2.98
CA VAL A 42 2.18 -3.77 1.97
C VAL A 42 1.14 -4.30 1.00
N LEU A 43 1.33 -5.52 0.49
CA LEU A 43 0.36 -6.18 -0.39
C LEU A 43 -0.99 -6.39 0.29
N LYS A 44 -1.00 -6.96 1.51
CA LYS A 44 -2.23 -7.22 2.27
C LYS A 44 -3.03 -5.94 2.52
N TYR A 45 -2.38 -4.91 3.04
CA TYR A 45 -3.04 -3.66 3.43
C TYR A 45 -3.44 -2.84 2.20
N GLY A 46 -2.56 -2.79 1.20
CA GLY A 46 -2.86 -2.08 -0.04
C GLY A 46 -4.04 -2.70 -0.79
N LEU A 47 -4.11 -4.04 -0.88
CA LEU A 47 -5.29 -4.72 -1.42
C LEU A 47 -6.56 -4.43 -0.63
N SER A 48 -6.48 -4.35 0.70
CA SER A 48 -7.65 -3.98 1.51
C SER A 48 -8.16 -2.57 1.20
N ILE A 49 -7.28 -1.63 0.83
CA ILE A 49 -7.68 -0.28 0.40
C ILE A 49 -8.21 -0.33 -1.03
N LEU A 50 -7.52 -1.02 -1.94
CA LEU A 50 -7.93 -1.14 -3.33
C LEU A 50 -9.26 -1.87 -3.51
N ASN A 51 -9.63 -2.79 -2.62
CA ASN A 51 -10.92 -3.48 -2.68
C ASN A 51 -12.10 -2.66 -2.11
N ASP A 52 -11.84 -1.52 -1.45
CA ASP A 52 -12.84 -0.64 -0.88
C ASP A 52 -12.90 0.67 -1.67
N SER A 53 -13.93 0.84 -2.49
CA SER A 53 -14.07 2.01 -3.36
C SER A 53 -14.10 3.33 -2.60
N LYS A 54 -14.66 3.37 -1.38
CA LYS A 54 -14.71 4.60 -0.57
C LYS A 54 -13.32 4.97 -0.08
N LYS A 55 -12.56 4.00 0.44
CA LYS A 55 -11.17 4.23 0.87
C LYS A 55 -10.31 4.64 -0.30
N ARG A 56 -10.44 3.96 -1.44
CA ARG A 56 -9.68 4.26 -2.64
C ARG A 56 -9.96 5.68 -3.16
N SER A 57 -11.23 6.05 -3.34
CA SER A 57 -11.59 7.40 -3.79
C SER A 57 -11.22 8.51 -2.80
N SER A 58 -11.04 8.20 -1.51
CA SER A 58 -10.59 9.18 -0.51
C SER A 58 -9.11 9.55 -0.63
N LEU A 59 -8.31 8.79 -1.39
CA LEU A 59 -6.88 9.06 -1.59
C LEU A 59 -6.62 10.16 -2.61
N GLY A 60 -7.58 10.46 -3.49
CA GLY A 60 -7.40 11.48 -4.54
C GLY A 60 -6.20 11.16 -5.43
N SER A 61 -5.24 12.08 -5.53
CA SER A 61 -4.05 11.92 -6.37
C SER A 61 -3.12 10.78 -5.92
N GLU A 62 -3.21 10.37 -4.65
CA GLU A 62 -2.38 9.31 -4.08
C GLU A 62 -2.86 7.90 -4.46
N GLU A 63 -4.01 7.78 -5.14
CA GLU A 63 -4.52 6.50 -5.63
C GLU A 63 -3.50 5.80 -6.55
N TRP A 64 -2.77 6.56 -7.38
CA TRP A 64 -1.69 6.01 -8.22
C TRP A 64 -0.57 5.42 -7.41
N THR A 65 -0.11 6.16 -6.42
CA THR A 65 1.00 5.73 -5.59
C THR A 65 0.65 4.46 -4.83
N LEU A 66 -0.63 4.27 -4.47
CA LEU A 66 -1.11 3.00 -3.91
C LEU A 66 -1.03 1.86 -4.93
N TYR A 67 -1.52 2.04 -6.16
CA TYR A 67 -1.46 0.99 -7.19
C TYR A 67 -0.02 0.56 -7.50
N GLU A 68 0.89 1.52 -7.63
CA GLU A 68 2.32 1.25 -7.86
C GLU A 68 2.94 0.46 -6.71
N GLU A 69 2.70 0.89 -5.47
CA GLU A 69 3.24 0.23 -4.28
C GLU A 69 2.70 -1.21 -4.16
N VAL A 70 1.41 -1.42 -4.42
CA VAL A 70 0.81 -2.76 -4.44
C VAL A 70 1.37 -3.62 -5.56
N ALA A 71 1.61 -3.06 -6.76
CA ALA A 71 2.19 -3.81 -7.87
C ALA A 71 3.60 -4.29 -7.53
N ILE A 72 4.45 -3.43 -6.95
CA ILE A 72 5.81 -3.78 -6.52
C ILE A 72 5.77 -4.87 -5.43
N ALA A 73 4.93 -4.68 -4.42
CA ALA A 73 4.77 -5.65 -3.34
C ALA A 73 4.22 -6.99 -3.84
N ALA A 74 3.28 -6.98 -4.79
CA ALA A 74 2.76 -8.18 -5.43
C ALA A 74 3.84 -8.95 -6.21
N MET A 75 4.72 -8.24 -6.94
CA MET A 75 5.87 -8.85 -7.61
C MET A 75 6.84 -9.49 -6.61
N ASP A 76 7.16 -8.78 -5.51
CA ASP A 76 8.02 -9.30 -4.44
C ASP A 76 7.44 -10.56 -3.78
N CYS A 77 6.11 -10.64 -3.65
CA CYS A 77 5.40 -11.79 -3.09
C CYS A 77 5.03 -12.86 -4.14
N GLN A 78 5.56 -12.78 -5.37
CA GLN A 78 5.25 -13.70 -6.47
C GLN A 78 3.74 -13.83 -6.81
N SER A 79 2.94 -12.84 -6.44
CA SER A 79 1.50 -12.75 -6.71
C SER A 79 1.25 -12.07 -8.05
N LEU A 80 1.65 -12.74 -9.14
CA LEU A 80 1.72 -12.15 -10.48
C LEU A 80 0.36 -11.69 -11.03
N ASP A 81 -0.74 -12.35 -10.66
CA ASP A 81 -2.08 -11.95 -11.11
C ASP A 81 -2.49 -10.61 -10.51
N VAL A 82 -2.18 -10.40 -9.23
CA VAL A 82 -2.41 -9.11 -8.56
C VAL A 82 -1.51 -8.03 -9.16
N ALA A 83 -0.23 -8.35 -9.43
CA ALA A 83 0.69 -7.40 -10.04
C ALA A 83 0.20 -6.93 -11.42
N LYS A 84 -0.26 -7.86 -12.27
CA LYS A 84 -0.82 -7.53 -13.59
C LYS A 84 -2.03 -6.62 -13.49
N VAL A 85 -2.97 -6.91 -12.58
CA VAL A 85 -4.18 -6.09 -12.39
C VAL A 85 -3.81 -4.68 -11.94
N SER A 86 -2.90 -4.53 -10.97
CA SER A 86 -2.46 -3.21 -10.49
C SER A 86 -1.74 -2.41 -11.56
N ILE A 87 -0.90 -3.04 -12.39
CA ILE A 87 -0.21 -2.38 -13.52
C ILE A 87 -1.22 -1.90 -14.58
N VAL A 88 -2.17 -2.76 -14.96
CA VAL A 88 -3.20 -2.40 -15.96
C VAL A 88 -4.11 -1.29 -15.43
N ALA A 89 -4.49 -1.34 -14.15
CA ALA A 89 -5.25 -0.28 -13.50
C ALA A 89 -4.47 1.05 -13.47
N SER A 90 -3.15 1.00 -13.24
CA SER A 90 -2.25 2.16 -13.34
C SER A 90 -2.21 2.77 -14.74
N GLN A 91 -2.24 1.95 -15.80
CA GLN A 91 -2.11 2.43 -17.18
C GLN A 91 -3.43 2.95 -17.76
N LEU A 92 -4.57 2.37 -17.41
CA LEU A 92 -5.87 2.75 -17.99
C LEU A 92 -6.26 4.20 -17.70
N ASN A 93 -5.83 4.76 -16.57
CA ASN A 93 -6.17 6.13 -16.20
C ASN A 93 -5.17 7.17 -16.73
N VAL A 94 -4.03 6.75 -17.28
CA VAL A 94 -3.15 7.61 -18.09
C VAL A 94 -3.80 7.90 -19.45
N PHE A 95 -4.73 7.04 -19.89
CA PHE A 95 -5.44 7.19 -21.16
C PHE A 95 -6.69 8.08 -21.07
N TRP A 96 -7.09 8.50 -19.86
CA TRP A 96 -8.27 9.34 -19.60
C TRP A 96 -7.93 10.69 -18.92
N ILE A 97 -6.66 11.11 -18.99
CA ILE A 97 -6.18 12.47 -18.69
C ILE A 97 -5.61 13.05 -19.98
#